data_AF-A0A402CZF4-F1
#
_entry.id   AF-A0A402CZF4-F1
#
_cell.length_a   1.000
_cell.length_b   1.000
_cell.length_c   1.000
_cell.angle_alpha   90.00
_cell.angle_beta   90.00
_cell.angle_gamma   90.00
#
_symmetry.space_group_name_H-M   'P 1'
#
loop_
_entity.id
_entity.type
_entity.pdbx_description
1 polymer ?
#
loop_
_entity_poly.entity_id
_entity_poly.type
_entity_poly.pdbx_seq_one_letter_code
_entity_poly.pdbx_strand_id
1 'polypeptide(L)'
;MSQQEDELSHQWSLEGAYTESVADTFGIPAKELAAKSGVHPSTISRFYSGSKPIKDRTLLRIGVALGRLAEQRDRQKKSPTVGAELKR
;
A
#
# COMPACT_ATOMS: atom_id res chain seq x y z
N MET A 1 20.66 -4.51 21.78
CA MET A 1 19.42 -4.02 21.13
C MET A 1 18.42 -3.80 22.24
N SER A 2 17.81 -2.62 22.31
CA SER A 2 16.84 -2.30 23.36
C SER A 2 15.48 -2.90 23.03
N GLN A 3 14.71 -3.34 24.04
CA GLN A 3 13.38 -3.95 23.86
C GLN A 3 12.41 -3.08 23.01
N GLN A 4 12.56 -1.76 23.05
CA GLN A 4 11.80 -0.82 22.20
C GLN A 4 12.11 -0.95 20.71
N GLU A 5 13.34 -1.25 20.33
CA GLU A 5 13.72 -1.41 18.91
C GLU A 5 13.13 -2.70 18.33
N ASP A 6 13.05 -3.76 19.15
CA ASP A 6 12.48 -5.05 18.76
C ASP A 6 10.95 -4.97 18.60
N GLU A 7 10.24 -4.27 19.50
CA GLU A 7 8.79 -4.04 19.37
C GLU A 7 8.43 -3.20 18.14
N LEU A 8 9.18 -2.12 17.88
CA LEU A 8 8.99 -1.28 16.69
C LEU A 8 9.24 -2.07 15.41
N SER A 9 10.25 -2.95 15.41
CA SER A 9 10.54 -3.81 14.27
C SER A 9 9.42 -4.84 14.02
N HIS A 10 8.81 -5.38 15.07
CA HIS A 10 7.68 -6.31 14.95
C HIS A 10 6.42 -5.64 14.42
N GLN A 11 6.06 -4.46 14.97
CA GLN A 11 4.90 -3.71 14.52
C GLN A 11 4.99 -3.35 13.03
N TRP A 12 6.17 -2.95 12.56
CA TRP A 12 6.33 -2.54 11.16
C TRP A 12 6.42 -3.71 10.19
N SER A 13 6.84 -4.87 10.65
CA SER A 13 6.72 -6.11 9.88
C SER A 13 5.25 -6.45 9.62
N LEU A 14 4.37 -6.26 10.63
CA LEU A 14 2.92 -6.45 10.47
C LEU A 14 2.32 -5.41 9.51
N GLU A 15 2.70 -4.14 9.63
CA GLU A 15 2.19 -3.08 8.75
C GLU A 15 2.67 -3.25 7.29
N GLY A 16 3.91 -3.73 7.10
CA GLY A 16 4.45 -4.09 5.80
C GLY A 16 3.67 -5.20 5.12
N ALA A 17 3.46 -6.32 5.81
CA ALA A 17 2.70 -7.46 5.31
C ALA A 17 1.23 -7.11 5.04
N TYR A 18 0.61 -6.33 5.92
CA TYR A 18 -0.76 -5.84 5.71
C TYR A 18 -0.85 -4.97 4.44
N THR A 19 0.09 -4.04 4.26
CA THR A 19 0.12 -3.17 3.09
C THR A 19 0.30 -3.96 1.80
N GLU A 20 1.18 -4.96 1.80
CA GLU A 20 1.40 -5.85 0.65
C GLU A 20 0.12 -6.61 0.29
N SER A 21 -0.55 -7.21 1.28
CA SER A 21 -1.82 -7.94 1.08
C SER A 21 -2.93 -7.05 0.50
N VAL A 22 -3.07 -5.81 0.99
CA VAL A 22 -4.03 -4.85 0.44
C VAL A 22 -3.64 -4.48 -0.99
N ALA A 23 -2.36 -4.21 -1.24
CA ALA A 23 -1.88 -3.86 -2.57
C ALA A 23 -2.21 -4.99 -3.57
N ASP A 24 -1.95 -6.25 -3.22
CA ASP A 24 -2.27 -7.41 -4.04
C ASP A 24 -3.78 -7.57 -4.29
N THR A 25 -4.60 -7.39 -3.25
CA THR A 25 -6.08 -7.47 -3.35
C THR A 25 -6.66 -6.47 -4.38
N PHE A 26 -6.05 -5.29 -4.47
CA PHE A 26 -6.45 -4.25 -5.41
C PHE A 26 -5.63 -4.23 -6.71
N GLY A 27 -4.68 -5.16 -6.88
CA GLY A 27 -3.81 -5.23 -8.06
C GLY A 27 -2.91 -4.00 -8.22
N ILE A 28 -2.40 -3.48 -7.10
CA ILE A 28 -1.53 -2.29 -7.04
C ILE A 28 -0.06 -2.76 -7.01
N PRO A 29 0.71 -2.58 -8.09
CA PRO A 29 2.11 -2.96 -8.10
C PRO A 29 2.94 -2.04 -7.21
N ALA A 30 3.96 -2.60 -6.54
CA ALA A 30 4.86 -1.86 -5.64
C ALA A 30 5.49 -0.62 -6.30
N LYS A 31 5.77 -0.65 -7.60
CA LYS A 31 6.28 0.48 -8.38
C LYS A 31 5.27 1.64 -8.47
N GLU A 32 3.99 1.33 -8.63
CA GLU A 32 2.91 2.32 -8.64
C GLU A 32 2.72 2.92 -7.26
N LEU A 33 2.74 2.09 -6.21
CA LEU A 33 2.69 2.55 -4.82
C LEU A 33 3.87 3.47 -4.49
N ALA A 34 5.08 3.12 -4.91
CA ALA A 34 6.29 3.95 -4.78
C ALA A 34 6.12 5.31 -5.45
N ALA A 35 5.66 5.32 -6.72
CA ALA A 35 5.42 6.55 -7.47
C ALA A 35 4.37 7.43 -6.79
N LYS A 36 3.25 6.85 -6.33
CA LYS A 36 2.13 7.60 -5.73
C LYS A 36 2.47 8.13 -4.33
N SER A 37 3.23 7.37 -3.54
CA SER A 37 3.71 7.81 -2.22
C SER A 37 4.89 8.78 -2.32
N GLY A 38 5.59 8.81 -3.46
CA GLY A 38 6.84 9.53 -3.66
C GLY A 38 7.99 8.97 -2.81
N VAL A 39 7.90 7.68 -2.48
CA VAL A 39 8.91 6.92 -1.73
C VAL A 39 9.70 6.09 -2.72
N HIS A 40 11.02 5.97 -2.50
CA HIS A 40 11.87 5.20 -3.40
C HIS A 40 11.46 3.71 -3.42
N PRO A 41 11.45 3.02 -4.58
CA PRO A 41 11.01 1.61 -4.67
C PRO A 41 11.75 0.68 -3.71
N SER A 42 13.05 0.88 -3.50
CA SER A 42 13.82 0.07 -2.55
C SER A 42 13.34 0.20 -1.10
N THR A 43 12.76 1.34 -0.73
CA THR A 43 12.15 1.53 0.59
C THR A 43 10.84 0.76 0.71
N ILE A 44 10.03 0.69 -0.36
CA ILE A 44 8.82 -0.15 -0.39
C ILE A 44 9.19 -1.63 -0.25
N SER A 45 10.19 -2.11 -0.99
CA SER A 45 10.67 -3.50 -0.86
C SER A 45 11.15 -3.83 0.56
N ARG A 46 11.89 -2.90 1.18
CA ARG A 46 12.32 -3.05 2.59
C ARG A 46 11.14 -3.09 3.55
N PHE A 47 10.15 -2.23 3.33
CA PHE A 47 8.95 -2.17 4.14
C PHE A 47 8.17 -3.49 4.10
N TYR A 48 7.94 -4.07 2.92
CA TYR A 48 7.28 -5.39 2.81
C TYR A 48 8.07 -6.51 3.48
N SER A 49 9.40 -6.51 3.33
CA SER A 49 10.24 -7.52 3.98
C SER A 49 10.39 -7.38 5.50
N GLY A 50 9.85 -6.32 6.13
CA GLY A 50 10.04 -6.03 7.56
C GLY A 50 11.51 -5.83 7.98
N SER A 51 12.43 -5.68 7.03
CA SER A 51 13.87 -5.83 7.28
C SER A 51 14.48 -4.68 8.08
N LYS A 52 13.88 -3.48 8.03
CA LYS A 52 14.30 -2.36 8.85
C LYS A 52 13.16 -1.43 9.22
N PRO A 53 13.31 -0.74 10.36
CA PRO A 53 12.47 0.36 10.70
C PRO A 53 12.44 1.46 9.59
N ILE A 54 11.26 1.87 9.07
CA ILE A 54 11.02 3.10 8.28
C ILE A 54 10.37 4.25 9.09
N LYS A 55 10.77 5.50 8.84
CA LYS A 55 10.23 6.67 9.56
C LYS A 55 8.71 6.79 9.43
N ASP A 56 8.02 7.21 10.50
CA ASP A 56 6.55 7.41 10.55
C ASP A 56 6.02 8.26 9.38
N ARG A 57 6.72 9.33 9.01
CA ARG A 57 6.35 10.17 7.87
C ARG A 57 6.34 9.39 6.54
N THR A 58 7.27 8.46 6.37
CA THR A 58 7.31 7.58 5.20
C THR A 58 6.16 6.61 5.23
N LEU A 59 5.89 6.02 6.39
CA LEU A 59 4.78 5.09 6.60
C LEU A 59 3.43 5.74 6.30
N LEU A 60 3.19 6.95 6.81
CA LEU A 60 1.99 7.75 6.50
C LEU A 60 1.82 8.01 5.00
N ARG A 61 2.91 8.33 4.29
CA ARG A 61 2.88 8.54 2.83
C ARG A 61 2.52 7.27 2.07
N ILE A 62 3.02 6.12 2.51
CA ILE A 62 2.70 4.82 1.94
C ILE A 62 1.22 4.50 2.17
N GLY A 63 0.73 4.62 3.42
CA GLY A 63 -0.67 4.35 3.78
C GLY A 63 -1.66 5.24 3.03
N VAL A 64 -1.40 6.55 2.95
CA VAL A 64 -2.26 7.49 2.20
C VAL A 64 -2.28 7.17 0.70
N ALA A 65 -1.14 6.81 0.12
CA ALA A 65 -1.07 6.42 -1.29
C ALA A 65 -1.83 5.11 -1.55
N LEU A 66 -1.66 4.11 -0.68
CA LEU A 66 -2.37 2.84 -0.76
C LEU A 66 -3.88 3.05 -0.70
N GLY A 67 -4.38 3.81 0.27
CA GLY A 67 -5.82 4.07 0.43
C GLY A 67 -6.43 4.72 -0.81
N ARG A 68 -5.74 5.73 -1.40
CA ARG A 68 -6.20 6.40 -2.62
C ARG A 68 -6.22 5.46 -3.83
N LEU A 69 -5.21 4.62 -3.99
CA LEU A 69 -5.13 3.66 -5.08
C LEU A 69 -6.19 2.56 -4.93
N ALA A 70 -6.35 2.02 -3.72
CA ALA A 70 -7.37 1.02 -3.40
C ALA A 70 -8.78 1.57 -3.68
N GLU A 71 -9.08 2.79 -3.23
CA GLU A 71 -10.34 3.46 -3.52
C GLU A 71 -10.57 3.66 -5.03
N GLN A 72 -9.55 4.05 -5.78
CA GLN A 72 -9.63 4.20 -7.23
C GLN A 72 -9.95 2.87 -7.91
N ARG A 73 -9.32 1.77 -7.49
CA ARG A 73 -9.55 0.42 -8.04
C ARG A 73 -10.92 -0.12 -7.65
N ASP A 74 -11.36 0.11 -6.41
CA ASP A 74 -12.69 -0.27 -5.94
C ASP A 74 -13.79 0.44 -6.73
N ARG A 75 -13.65 1.74 -6.98
CA ARG A 75 -14.58 2.51 -7.84
C ARG A 75 -14.61 1.99 -9.28
N GLN A 76 -13.48 1.57 -9.83
CA GLN A 76 -13.42 0.97 -11.16
C GLN A 76 -14.11 -0.41 -11.20
N LYS A 77 -13.91 -1.25 -10.19
CA LYS A 77 -14.60 -2.55 -10.07
C LYS A 77 -16.11 -2.39 -9.86
N LYS A 78 -16.55 -1.38 -9.10
CA LYS A 78 -17.96 -1.06 -8.84
C LYS A 78 -18.65 -0.29 -9.95
N SER A 79 -17.96 0.05 -11.03
CA SER A 79 -18.56 0.65 -12.22
C SER A 79 -18.74 -0.40 -13.32
N PRO A 80 -19.63 -1.40 -13.19
CA PRO A 80 -20.08 -2.13 -14.36
C PRO A 80 -21.07 -1.21 -15.10
N THR A 81 -20.69 -0.75 -16.28
CA THR A 81 -21.63 -0.57 -17.39
C THR A 81 -22.86 0.32 -17.12
N VAL A 82 -22.69 1.64 -16.98
CA VAL A 82 -23.80 2.60 -17.23
C VAL A 82 -23.81 3.03 -18.71
N GLY A 83 -23.62 2.07 -19.62
CA GLY A 83 -23.48 2.32 -21.06
C GLY A 83 -24.10 1.27 -21.97
N ALA A 84 -24.72 0.22 -21.44
CA ALA A 84 -25.34 -0.85 -22.25
C ALA A 84 -26.88 -0.85 -22.25
N GLU A 85 -27.53 0.20 -21.75
CA GLU A 85 -29.00 0.28 -21.71
C GLU A 85 -29.53 1.51 -22.45
N LEU A 86 -29.02 1.72 -23.67
CA LEU A 86 -29.58 2.65 -24.65
C LEU A 86 -29.62 1.94 -26.01
N LYS A 87 -30.48 0.91 -26.09
CA LYS A 87 -31.13 0.40 -27.31
C LYS A 87 -31.93 -0.86 -26.96
N ARG A 88 -33.20 -0.69 -26.63
CA ARG A 88 -34.31 -1.49 -27.13
C ARG A 88 -35.62 -0.76 -26.91
#